data_AF-A0A534RB53-F1
#
_entry.id   AF-A0A534RB53-F1
#
_cell.length_a   1.000
_cell.length_b   1.000
_cell.length_c   1.000
_cell.angle_alpha   90.00
_cell.angle_beta   90.00
_cell.angle_gamma   90.00
#
_symmetry.space_group_name_H-M   'P 1'
#
loop_
_entity.id
_entity.type
_entity.pdbx_description
1 polymer ?
#
loop_
_entity_poly.entity_id
_entity_poly.type
_entity_poly.pdbx_seq_one_letter_code
_entity_poly.pdbx_strand_id
1 'polypeptide(L)'
;MGFGTYLRNIKDAALTIADGMAVTFSHLVRRPYTVQYPDRLPDGVRVQDTLPFRYRGILEVDLEICTACLACERACPIDCIVIDAEKDKAAGGL
;
A
#
# COMPACT_ATOMS: atom_id res chain seq x y z
N MET A 1 -4.00 -48.38 28.52
CA MET A 1 -3.30 -47.18 28.00
C MET A 1 -1.82 -47.35 28.33
N GLY A 2 -1.08 -48.02 27.45
CA GLY A 2 0.27 -48.48 27.75
C GLY A 2 1.31 -47.41 27.44
N PHE A 3 2.36 -47.35 28.26
CA PHE A 3 3.53 -46.48 28.09
C PHE A 3 4.10 -46.47 26.64
N GLY A 4 4.03 -47.61 25.94
CA GLY A 4 4.47 -47.72 24.55
C GLY A 4 3.64 -46.96 23.50
N THR A 5 2.39 -46.58 23.77
CA THR A 5 1.63 -45.68 22.85
C THR A 5 1.95 -44.21 23.13
N TYR A 6 2.24 -43.86 24.39
CA TYR A 6 2.65 -42.51 24.77
C TYR A 6 3.99 -42.11 24.12
N LEU A 7 4.99 -43.00 24.19
CA LEU A 7 6.30 -42.75 23.57
C LEU A 7 6.24 -42.67 22.04
N ARG A 8 5.34 -43.44 21.40
CA ARG A 8 5.11 -43.35 19.94
C ARG A 8 4.54 -41.99 19.55
N ASN A 9 3.51 -41.53 20.26
CA ASN A 9 2.91 -40.22 20.00
C ASN A 9 3.92 -39.07 20.19
N ILE A 10 4.82 -39.15 21.18
CA ILE A 10 5.87 -38.15 21.38
C ILE A 10 6.84 -38.13 20.21
N LYS A 11 7.25 -39.31 19.71
CA LYS A 11 8.12 -39.41 18.54
C LYS A 11 7.47 -38.80 17.31
N ASP A 12 6.20 -39.10 17.06
CA ASP A 12 5.46 -38.59 15.90
C ASP A 12 5.27 -37.06 16.01
N ALA A 13 4.99 -36.54 17.21
CA ALA A 13 4.94 -35.10 17.46
C ALA A 13 6.30 -34.41 17.23
N ALA A 14 7.40 -35.01 17.70
CA ALA A 14 8.74 -34.45 17.50
C ALA A 14 9.13 -34.42 16.01
N LEU A 15 8.80 -35.47 15.25
CA LEU A 15 9.08 -35.54 13.81
C LEU A 15 8.30 -34.47 13.04
N THR A 16 7.00 -34.32 13.31
CA THR A 16 6.17 -33.31 12.63
C THR A 16 6.59 -31.87 12.94
N ILE A 17 7.06 -31.60 14.17
CA ILE A 17 7.65 -30.31 14.54
C ILE A 17 8.95 -30.07 13.78
N ALA A 18 9.81 -31.08 13.68
CA ALA A 18 11.07 -30.99 12.94
C ALA A 18 10.84 -30.72 11.44
N ASP A 19 9.83 -31.36 10.84
CA ASP A 19 9.43 -31.10 9.45
C ASP A 19 8.97 -29.65 9.25
N GLY A 20 8.14 -29.12 10.16
CA GLY A 20 7.73 -27.71 10.13
C GLY A 20 8.91 -26.74 10.27
N MET A 21 9.82 -27.01 11.21
CA MET A 21 11.03 -26.21 11.41
C MET A 21 11.96 -26.25 10.19
N ALA A 22 12.07 -27.39 9.50
CA ALA A 22 12.86 -27.52 8.28
C ALA A 22 12.34 -26.60 7.16
N VAL A 23 11.01 -26.47 7.03
CA VAL A 23 10.39 -25.54 6.08
C VAL A 23 10.68 -24.08 6.48
N THR A 24 10.55 -23.72 7.75
CA THR A 24 10.87 -22.37 8.23
C THR A 24 12.36 -22.04 7.99
N PHE A 25 13.26 -22.97 8.28
CA PHE A 25 14.69 -22.81 8.05
C PHE A 25 15.02 -22.65 6.56
N SER A 26 14.31 -23.37 5.67
CA SER A 26 14.43 -23.19 4.22
C SER A 26 14.09 -21.76 3.78
N HIS A 27 13.08 -21.12 4.40
CA HIS A 27 12.71 -19.74 4.06
C HIS A 27 13.72 -18.69 4.55
N LEU A 28 14.48 -18.98 5.61
CA LEU A 28 15.48 -18.08 6.16
C LEU A 28 16.71 -17.90 5.22
N VAL A 29 17.03 -18.93 4.44
CA VAL A 29 18.16 -18.89 3.48
C VAL A 29 17.74 -18.30 2.12
N ARG A 30 16.44 -18.18 1.84
CA ARG A 30 15.96 -17.56 0.60
C ARG A 30 16.17 -16.05 0.64
N ARG A 31 16.42 -15.45 -0.53
CA ARG A 31 16.52 -13.99 -0.65
C ARG A 31 15.18 -13.34 -0.25
N PRO A 32 15.17 -12.30 0.60
CA PRO A 32 13.94 -11.66 1.02
C PRO A 32 13.25 -10.97 -0.16
N TYR A 33 11.95 -11.23 -0.34
CA TYR A 33 11.09 -10.54 -1.30
C TYR A 33 10.50 -9.29 -0.64
N THR A 34 11.36 -8.37 -0.24
CA THR A 34 10.96 -7.10 0.40
C THR A 34 11.68 -5.95 -0.27
N VAL A 35 10.96 -4.86 -0.52
CA VAL A 35 11.53 -3.59 -0.98
C VAL A 35 11.75 -2.72 0.25
N GLN A 36 12.98 -2.26 0.49
CA GLN A 36 13.30 -1.39 1.62
C GLN A 36 13.00 0.06 1.22
N TYR A 37 11.87 0.59 1.71
CA TYR A 37 11.53 2.00 1.56
C TYR A 37 12.44 2.85 2.46
N PRO A 38 12.98 4.01 2.03
CA PRO A 38 12.75 4.70 0.75
C PRO A 38 13.77 4.42 -0.37
N ASP A 39 14.91 3.79 -0.06
CA ASP A 39 16.12 3.88 -0.90
C ASP A 39 16.39 2.71 -1.85
N ARG A 40 15.75 1.54 -1.69
CA ARG A 40 16.18 0.31 -2.39
C ARG A 40 15.10 -0.35 -3.21
N LEU A 41 14.96 0.08 -4.46
CA LEU A 41 14.63 -0.85 -5.55
C LEU A 41 15.92 -1.47 -6.12
N PRO A 42 15.85 -2.68 -6.70
CA PRO A 42 17.00 -3.40 -7.26
C PRO A 42 17.84 -2.58 -8.26
N ASP A 43 17.25 -1.56 -8.87
CA ASP A 43 17.80 -0.83 -10.03
C ASP A 43 18.22 0.62 -9.72
N GLY A 44 18.21 1.04 -8.44
CA GLY A 44 18.56 2.43 -8.04
C GLY A 44 17.49 3.49 -8.36
N VAL A 45 16.31 3.03 -8.77
CA VAL A 45 15.14 3.83 -9.12
C VAL A 45 14.33 4.13 -7.85
N ARG A 46 13.82 5.36 -7.66
CA ARG A 46 13.02 5.67 -6.46
C ARG A 46 11.68 4.94 -6.54
N VAL A 47 11.07 4.62 -5.39
CA VAL A 47 9.77 3.90 -5.35
C VAL A 47 8.70 4.64 -6.17
N GLN A 48 8.74 5.98 -6.17
CA GLN A 48 7.84 6.84 -6.95
C GLN A 48 7.96 6.60 -8.46
N ASP A 49 9.15 6.27 -8.96
CA ASP A 49 9.43 6.07 -10.38
C ASP A 49 8.97 4.67 -10.86
N THR A 50 8.51 3.80 -9.95
CA THR A 50 7.87 2.50 -10.30
C THR A 50 6.36 2.51 -10.27
N LEU A 51 5.76 3.64 -9.93
CA LEU A 51 4.32 3.77 -10.05
C LEU A 51 3.91 3.64 -11.54
N PRO A 52 2.80 2.94 -11.82
CA PRO A 52 2.27 2.87 -13.17
C PRO A 52 1.85 4.26 -13.66
N PHE A 53 1.86 4.46 -14.99
CA PHE A 53 1.57 5.76 -15.63
C PHE A 53 0.26 6.42 -15.19
N ARG A 54 -0.75 5.64 -14.76
CA ARG A 54 -2.06 6.16 -14.30
C ARG A 54 -2.29 6.01 -12.80
N TYR A 55 -1.21 5.95 -12.02
CA TYR A 55 -1.33 5.96 -10.57
C TYR A 55 -2.02 7.26 -10.11
N ARG A 56 -3.06 7.11 -9.29
CA ARG A 56 -3.79 8.24 -8.71
C ARG A 56 -3.09 8.67 -7.43
N GLY A 57 -2.18 9.63 -7.56
CA GLY A 57 -1.48 10.24 -6.44
C GLY A 57 -2.19 11.47 -5.90
N ILE A 58 -1.41 12.51 -5.63
CA ILE A 58 -1.91 13.80 -5.17
C ILE A 58 -2.62 14.50 -6.33
N LEU A 59 -3.76 15.14 -6.03
CA LEU A 59 -4.47 15.99 -6.98
C LEU A 59 -3.79 17.36 -7.06
N GLU A 60 -3.44 17.77 -8.27
CA GLU A 60 -2.96 19.13 -8.57
C GLU A 60 -4.07 19.89 -9.30
N VAL A 61 -4.32 21.13 -8.90
CA VAL A 61 -5.36 21.99 -9.48
C VAL A 61 -4.68 23.12 -10.22
N ASP A 62 -4.99 23.23 -11.51
CA ASP A 62 -4.65 24.40 -12.31
C ASP A 62 -5.71 25.50 -12.09
N LEU A 63 -5.31 26.56 -11.40
CA LEU A 63 -6.20 27.68 -11.06
C LEU A 63 -6.52 28.56 -12.28
N GLU A 64 -5.73 28.53 -13.35
CA GLU A 64 -6.00 29.31 -14.56
C GLU A 64 -7.17 28.72 -15.36
N ILE A 65 -7.35 27.40 -15.27
CA ILE A 65 -8.42 26.65 -15.96
C ILE A 65 -9.67 26.50 -15.08
N CYS A 66 -9.52 26.57 -13.76
CA CYS A 66 -10.62 26.41 -12.82
C CYS A 66 -11.65 27.56 -12.96
N THR A 67 -12.91 27.22 -13.24
CA THR A 67 -14.01 28.19 -13.39
C THR A 67 -14.92 28.28 -12.16
N ALA A 68 -14.53 27.66 -11.04
CA ALA A 68 -15.32 27.61 -9.81
C ALA A 68 -16.76 27.04 -9.99
N CYS A 69 -16.92 26.02 -10.83
CA CYS A 69 -18.24 25.42 -11.14
C CYS A 69 -18.83 24.52 -10.03
N LEU A 70 -18.07 24.26 -8.96
CA LEU A 70 -18.44 23.38 -7.83
C LEU A 70 -18.70 21.90 -8.19
N ALA A 71 -18.33 21.46 -9.40
CA ALA A 71 -18.56 20.08 -9.83
C ALA A 71 -17.70 19.07 -9.04
N CYS A 72 -16.42 19.40 -8.81
CA CYS A 72 -15.49 18.52 -8.10
C CYS A 72 -15.89 18.31 -6.63
N GLU A 73 -16.37 19.38 -5.97
CA GLU A 73 -16.87 19.35 -4.60
C GLU A 73 -18.11 18.45 -4.49
N ARG A 74 -19.13 18.67 -5.33
CA ARG A 74 -20.36 17.85 -5.33
C ARG A 74 -20.14 16.39 -5.72
N ALA A 75 -19.12 16.10 -6.51
CA ALA A 75 -18.79 14.75 -6.93
C ALA A 75 -17.92 13.99 -5.91
N CYS A 76 -17.35 14.69 -4.91
CA CYS A 76 -16.46 14.07 -3.94
C CYS A 76 -17.27 13.13 -3.02
N PRO A 77 -16.91 11.83 -2.93
CA PRO A 77 -17.69 10.87 -2.13
C PRO A 77 -17.55 11.08 -0.62
N ILE A 78 -16.59 11.91 -0.19
CA ILE A 78 -16.26 12.16 1.22
C ILE A 78 -16.26 13.66 1.56
N ASP A 79 -16.75 14.51 0.67
CA ASP A 79 -16.85 15.97 0.86
C ASP A 79 -15.55 16.64 1.37
N CYS A 80 -14.38 16.17 0.90
CA CYS A 80 -13.07 16.69 1.34
C CYS A 80 -12.50 17.83 0.47
N ILE A 81 -13.21 18.22 -0.59
CA ILE A 81 -12.80 19.29 -1.51
C ILE A 81 -13.72 20.48 -1.25
N VAL A 82 -13.15 21.65 -0.98
CA VAL A 82 -13.90 22.89 -0.75
C VAL A 82 -13.46 23.91 -1.80
N ILE A 83 -14.42 24.52 -2.49
CA ILE A 83 -14.15 25.54 -3.50
C ILE A 83 -14.80 26.86 -3.06
N ASP A 84 -13.96 27.81 -2.65
CA ASP A 84 -14.37 29.18 -2.38
C ASP A 84 -13.98 30.07 -3.56
N ALA A 85 -14.94 30.85 -4.06
CA ALA A 85 -14.73 31.81 -5.14
C ALA A 85 -15.33 33.17 -4.79
N GLU A 86 -14.51 34.21 -4.87
CA GLU A 86 -14.94 35.59 -4.75
C GLU A 86 -15.07 36.21 -6.14
N LYS A 87 -16.21 36.86 -6.42
CA LYS A 87 -16.34 37.67 -7.63
C LYS A 87 -15.57 38.97 -7.45
N ASP A 88 -14.63 39.23 -8.35
CA ASP A 88 -14.00 40.54 -8.43
C ASP A 88 -15.05 41.58 -8.85
N LYS A 89 -15.25 42.59 -7.99
CA LYS A 89 -16.24 43.66 -8.23
C LYS A 89 -15.82 44.61 -9.37
N ALA A 90 -14.56 44.58 -9.79
CA ALA A 90 -14.05 45.42 -10.88
C ALA A 90 -14.25 44.79 -12.27
N ALA A 91 -14.25 43.47 -12.38
CA ALA A 91 -14.47 42.73 -13.61
C ALA A 91 -15.97 42.43 -13.78
N GLY A 92 -16.73 43.45 -14.20
CA GLY A 92 -18.19 43.41 -14.33
C GLY A 92 -18.73 42.13 -14.99
N GLY A 93 -19.45 41.35 -14.18
CA GLY A 93 -20.14 40.12 -14.54
C GLY A 93 -21.33 39.88 -13.61
N LEU A 94 -22.33 40.77 -13.76
CA LEU A 94 -23.54 40.99 -12.95
C LEU A 94 -23.31 41.58 -11.57
#